data_AF-A0A653CSY1-F1
#
_entry.id   AF-A0A653CSY1-F1
#
_cell.length_a   1.000
_cell.length_b   1.000
_cell.length_c   1.000
_cell.angle_alpha   90.00
_cell.angle_beta   90.00
_cell.angle_gamma   90.00
#
_symmetry.space_group_name_H-M   'P 1'
#
loop_
_entity.id
_entity.type
_entity.pdbx_description
1 polymer ?
#
loop_
_entity_poly.entity_id
_entity_poly.type
_entity_poly.pdbx_seq_one_letter_code
_entity_poly.pdbx_strand_id
1 'polypeptide(L)'
;MPKQFSCCIPKCQTRGTIEHFLNFPSDYKMRRTWITSIPDFDDVVDHETLICTEHFEKDQLTLTFDKYRYTSHVAPSIFPSNSEPHPKKKRKINKDFYPIYMFHLQERDEYPESLDPKMETGDYIFNFQELKANYSNKLGYLMDHWQVQFSTQEAFFFKLNTEDVGRIKSSIKIKDSMHLEVVLSGRIMDPFDLTWVVPPTLLITRWSQLKMLLYEFGVVNGRKSDGGLPTIEL
;
A
#
# COMPACT_ATOMS: atom_id res chain seq x y z
N MET A 1 16.21 -11.84 28.89
CA MET A 1 17.08 -11.11 27.93
C MET A 1 16.21 -10.13 27.17
N PRO A 2 16.62 -8.86 26.98
CA PRO A 2 15.83 -7.90 26.22
C PRO A 2 15.69 -8.36 24.75
N LYS A 3 14.52 -8.09 24.15
CA LYS A 3 14.27 -8.39 22.73
C LYS A 3 15.22 -7.55 21.87
N GLN A 4 15.86 -8.17 20.88
CA GLN A 4 16.71 -7.49 19.90
C GLN A 4 15.94 -7.23 18.60
N PHE A 5 16.23 -6.09 17.98
CA PHE A 5 15.68 -5.66 16.70
C PHE A 5 16.82 -5.45 15.70
N SER A 6 16.50 -5.47 14.40
CA SER A 6 17.43 -5.29 13.29
C SER A 6 16.95 -4.20 12.33
N CYS A 7 17.89 -3.45 11.75
CA CYS A 7 17.57 -2.41 10.78
C CYS A 7 17.16 -3.02 9.43
N CYS A 8 16.15 -2.44 8.78
CA CYS A 8 15.70 -2.87 7.45
C CYS A 8 16.57 -2.33 6.31
N ILE A 9 17.48 -1.37 6.55
CA ILE A 9 18.29 -0.80 5.48
C ILE A 9 19.27 -1.84 4.93
N PRO A 10 19.34 -2.05 3.59
CA PRO A 10 20.22 -3.03 2.98
C PRO A 10 21.66 -2.85 3.44
N LYS A 11 22.31 -3.95 3.80
CA LYS A 11 23.69 -4.01 4.30
C LYS A 11 23.92 -3.32 5.66
N CYS A 12 22.90 -2.76 6.30
CA CYS A 12 23.01 -2.31 7.69
C CYS A 12 23.02 -3.54 8.63
N GLN A 13 24.03 -3.61 9.50
CA GLN A 13 24.18 -4.72 10.46
C GLN A 13 23.75 -4.33 11.88
N THR A 14 23.23 -3.12 12.06
CA THR A 14 22.87 -2.58 13.36
C THR A 14 21.76 -3.43 14.00
N ARG A 15 22.07 -3.96 15.18
CA ARG A 15 21.16 -4.73 16.04
C ARG A 15 21.17 -4.11 17.43
N GLY A 16 20.01 -4.02 18.06
CA GLY A 16 19.92 -3.38 19.38
C GLY A 16 18.54 -3.49 20.02
N THR A 17 18.35 -2.74 21.09
CA THR A 17 17.06 -2.53 21.74
C THR A 17 16.23 -1.50 20.99
N ILE A 18 14.91 -1.47 21.22
CA ILE A 18 13.96 -0.65 20.47
C ILE A 18 14.26 0.85 20.53
N GLU A 19 14.97 1.32 21.57
CA GLU A 19 15.32 2.74 21.72
C GLU A 19 16.20 3.27 20.58
N HIS A 20 16.97 2.39 19.91
CA HIS A 20 17.84 2.74 18.80
C HIS A 20 17.17 2.67 17.41
N PHE A 21 15.87 2.42 17.37
CA PHE A 21 15.13 2.23 16.12
C PHE A 21 13.91 3.15 16.03
N LEU A 22 13.58 3.50 14.80
CA LEU A 22 12.44 4.31 14.42
C LEU A 22 11.51 3.48 13.53
N ASN A 23 10.21 3.58 13.78
CA ASN A 23 9.21 3.11 12.84
C ASN A 23 9.16 4.04 11.63
N PHE A 24 8.73 3.51 10.50
CA PHE A 24 8.36 4.35 9.36
C PHE A 24 7.20 5.29 9.74
N PRO A 25 7.14 6.49 9.14
CA PRO A 25 6.05 7.43 9.37
C PRO A 25 4.68 6.81 9.07
N SER A 26 3.68 7.18 9.87
CA SER A 26 2.27 6.88 9.55
C SER A 26 1.77 7.75 8.40
N ASP A 27 2.33 8.95 8.22
CA ASP A 27 2.03 9.79 7.05
C ASP A 27 2.57 9.15 5.77
N TYR A 28 1.67 8.92 4.81
CA TYR A 28 1.99 8.25 3.55
C TYR A 28 3.04 8.98 2.71
N LYS A 29 2.96 10.32 2.62
CA LYS A 29 3.91 11.10 1.80
C LYS A 29 5.32 10.98 2.38
N MET A 30 5.44 11.08 3.70
CA MET A 30 6.70 10.94 4.43
C MET A 30 7.22 9.50 4.38
N ARG A 31 6.36 8.48 4.59
CA ARG A 31 6.70 7.05 4.45
C ARG A 31 7.25 6.77 3.04
N ARG A 32 6.57 7.23 2.00
CA ARG A 32 7.02 7.08 0.62
C ARG A 32 8.36 7.77 0.39
N THR A 33 8.54 8.97 0.95
CA THR A 33 9.81 9.71 0.88
C THR A 33 10.95 8.88 1.47
N TRP A 34 10.73 8.26 2.64
CA TRP A 34 11.70 7.37 3.28
C TRP A 34 12.01 6.17 2.41
N ILE A 35 10.99 5.44 1.94
CA ILE A 35 11.19 4.27 1.08
C ILE A 35 12.00 4.64 -0.17
N THR A 36 11.70 5.78 -0.80
CA THR A 36 12.41 6.22 -2.00
C THR A 36 13.83 6.75 -1.75
N SER A 37 14.15 7.15 -0.51
CA SER A 37 15.49 7.62 -0.18
C SER A 37 16.46 6.46 0.11
N ILE A 38 15.94 5.29 0.50
CA ILE A 38 16.75 4.10 0.79
C ILE A 38 17.20 3.42 -0.52
N PRO A 39 18.52 3.35 -0.80
CA PRO A 39 19.03 2.66 -1.99
C PRO A 39 18.73 1.16 -1.95
N ASP A 40 18.36 0.59 -3.11
CA ASP A 40 18.11 -0.84 -3.30
C ASP A 40 17.08 -1.44 -2.33
N PHE A 41 16.16 -0.62 -1.82
CA PHE A 41 15.07 -1.07 -0.96
C PHE A 41 13.92 -1.61 -1.81
N ASP A 42 13.67 -2.92 -1.74
CA ASP A 42 12.60 -3.61 -2.46
C ASP A 42 11.67 -4.40 -1.52
N ASP A 43 11.85 -4.23 -0.21
CA ASP A 43 11.02 -4.90 0.79
C ASP A 43 9.69 -4.18 1.02
N VAL A 44 8.69 -4.95 1.47
CA VAL A 44 7.41 -4.41 1.93
C VAL A 44 7.60 -3.83 3.33
N VAL A 45 7.37 -2.53 3.48
CA VAL A 45 7.38 -1.86 4.79
C VAL A 45 6.07 -2.17 5.51
N ASP A 46 6.16 -2.73 6.70
CA ASP A 46 5.05 -2.91 7.64
C ASP A 46 5.35 -2.24 9.00
N HIS A 47 4.48 -2.46 9.99
CA HIS A 47 4.62 -1.90 11.34
C HIS A 47 5.76 -2.52 12.18
N GLU A 48 6.32 -3.65 11.75
CA GLU A 48 7.50 -4.28 12.38
C GLU A 48 8.80 -3.85 11.70
N THR A 49 8.70 -3.17 10.56
CA THR A 49 9.84 -2.70 9.79
C THR A 49 10.46 -1.47 10.46
N LEU A 50 11.72 -1.59 10.85
CA LEU A 50 12.43 -0.62 11.68
C LEU A 50 13.69 -0.09 10.99
N ILE A 51 13.96 1.20 11.13
CA ILE A 51 15.22 1.84 10.71
C ILE A 51 16.01 2.26 11.95
N CYS A 52 17.30 1.91 12.05
CA CYS A 52 18.13 2.40 13.15
C CYS A 52 18.43 3.91 13.03
N THR A 53 18.69 4.55 14.16
CA THR A 53 18.93 6.01 14.23
C THR A 53 20.20 6.46 13.52
N GLU A 54 21.12 5.56 13.16
CA GLU A 54 22.37 5.85 12.45
C GLU A 54 22.15 6.33 11.00
N HIS A 55 20.95 6.13 10.46
CA HIS A 55 20.61 6.55 9.10
C HIS A 55 20.11 8.00 8.98
N PHE A 56 20.08 8.72 10.10
CA PHE A 56 19.62 10.10 10.20
C PHE A 56 20.74 11.01 10.71
N GLU A 57 20.70 12.28 10.32
CA GLU A 57 21.62 13.27 10.89
C GLU A 57 21.22 13.57 12.34
N LYS A 58 22.20 13.91 13.19
CA LYS A 58 21.96 14.03 14.64
C LYS A 58 20.99 15.16 15.00
N ASP A 59 20.94 16.21 14.20
CA ASP A 59 20.03 17.35 14.33
C ASP A 59 18.60 17.07 13.81
N GLN A 60 18.42 16.00 13.04
CA GLN A 60 17.12 15.51 12.58
C GLN A 60 16.39 14.68 13.65
N LEU A 61 17.10 14.29 14.72
CA LEU A 61 16.57 13.48 15.80
C LEU A 61 16.50 14.27 17.10
N THR A 62 15.41 14.06 17.83
CA THR A 62 15.20 14.58 19.18
C THR A 62 15.02 13.40 20.14
N LEU A 63 15.69 13.44 21.27
CA LEU A 63 15.55 12.43 22.32
C LEU A 63 14.48 12.90 23.31
N THR A 64 13.36 12.18 23.40
CA THR A 64 12.27 12.50 24.33
C THR A 64 11.97 11.27 25.18
N PHE A 65 12.16 11.36 26.50
CA PHE A 65 11.98 10.23 27.44
C PHE A 65 12.73 8.96 26.99
N ASP A 66 14.02 9.09 26.72
CA ASP A 66 14.90 8.00 26.27
C ASP A 66 14.50 7.32 24.94
N LYS A 67 13.57 7.91 24.19
CA LYS A 67 13.16 7.44 22.86
C LYS A 67 13.48 8.49 21.80
N TYR A 68 14.21 8.08 20.77
CA TYR A 68 14.44 8.94 19.61
C TYR A 68 13.12 9.18 18.85
N ARG A 69 12.94 10.43 18.43
CA ARG A 69 11.87 10.87 17.54
C ARG A 69 12.47 11.75 16.46
N TYR A 70 12.01 11.58 15.24
CA TYR A 70 12.41 12.42 14.13
C TYR A 70 11.63 13.75 14.13
N THR A 71 12.26 14.83 13.69
CA THR A 71 11.57 16.11 13.45
C THR A 71 10.70 16.03 12.19
N SER A 72 9.72 16.93 12.03
CA SER A 72 8.85 16.89 10.86
C SER A 72 9.66 17.00 9.56
N HIS A 73 9.30 16.19 8.56
CA HIS A 73 9.88 16.20 7.20
C HIS A 73 11.30 15.65 6.99
N VAL A 74 11.89 14.97 7.97
CA VAL A 74 13.20 14.32 7.76
C VAL A 74 13.04 12.96 7.07
N ALA A 75 14.09 12.51 6.39
CA ALA A 75 14.15 11.18 5.77
C ALA A 75 15.56 10.60 6.00
N PRO A 76 15.72 9.27 6.05
CA PRO A 76 17.03 8.67 6.19
C PRO A 76 17.90 9.07 4.99
N SER A 77 19.11 9.53 5.27
CA SER A 77 20.06 10.09 4.30
C SER A 77 21.45 9.45 4.37
N ILE A 78 21.79 8.78 5.47
CA ILE A 78 23.09 8.16 5.69
C ILE A 78 22.98 6.67 5.36
N PHE A 79 23.73 6.19 4.37
CA PHE A 79 23.70 4.79 3.95
C PHE A 79 25.12 4.20 3.90
N PRO A 80 25.31 2.89 4.13
CA PRO A 80 26.63 2.27 4.05
C PRO A 80 27.29 2.52 2.68
N SER A 81 28.45 3.19 2.68
CA SER A 81 29.17 3.72 1.49
C SER A 81 29.69 2.68 0.48
N ASN A 82 29.26 1.42 0.55
CA ASN A 82 29.76 0.35 -0.31
C ASN A 82 28.97 0.16 -1.60
N SER A 83 28.18 1.16 -2.03
CA SER A 83 27.72 1.22 -3.40
C SER A 83 28.56 2.26 -4.11
N GLU A 84 29.43 1.82 -5.03
CA GLU A 84 29.81 2.68 -6.15
C GLU A 84 28.54 3.39 -6.63
N PRO A 85 28.58 4.70 -6.93
CA PRO A 85 27.39 5.44 -7.33
C PRO A 85 26.71 4.71 -8.48
N HIS A 86 25.72 3.88 -8.16
CA HIS A 86 25.00 3.14 -9.15
C HIS A 86 24.33 4.21 -10.01
N PRO A 87 24.57 4.20 -11.33
CA PRO A 87 23.95 5.18 -12.21
C PRO A 87 22.46 5.08 -11.91
N LYS A 88 21.87 6.17 -11.42
CA LYS A 88 20.45 6.22 -11.03
C LYS A 88 19.67 5.68 -12.21
N LYS A 89 19.33 4.38 -12.19
CA LYS A 89 18.50 3.79 -13.21
C LYS A 89 17.21 4.54 -13.02
N LYS A 90 16.93 5.48 -13.92
CA LYS A 90 15.62 6.12 -14.00
C LYS A 90 14.68 4.94 -14.17
N ARG A 91 14.06 4.47 -13.08
CA ARG A 91 12.96 3.51 -13.15
C ARG A 91 12.04 4.15 -14.18
N LYS A 92 11.90 3.53 -15.35
CA LYS A 92 10.94 3.97 -16.36
C LYS A 92 9.58 3.72 -15.71
N ILE A 93 9.16 4.70 -14.94
CA ILE A 93 7.84 4.74 -14.35
C ILE A 93 6.90 4.74 -15.55
N ASN A 94 6.09 3.68 -15.67
CA ASN A 94 5.13 3.55 -16.75
C ASN A 94 4.10 4.67 -16.59
N LYS A 95 4.18 5.69 -17.46
CA LYS A 95 3.33 6.89 -17.39
C LYS A 95 1.86 6.58 -17.73
N ASP A 96 1.63 5.46 -18.43
CA ASP A 96 0.30 5.08 -18.93
C ASP A 96 -0.62 4.55 -17.83
N PHE A 97 -0.09 4.36 -16.61
CA PHE A 97 -0.86 3.95 -15.44
C PHE A 97 -0.45 4.70 -14.17
N TYR A 98 -0.13 5.99 -14.31
CA TYR A 98 -0.12 6.89 -13.17
C TYR A 98 -1.47 7.60 -13.11
N PRO A 99 -2.29 7.36 -12.08
CA PRO A 99 -3.38 8.27 -11.81
C PRO A 99 -2.71 9.54 -11.26
N ILE A 100 -2.44 10.51 -12.14
CA ILE A 100 -2.27 11.92 -11.74
C ILE A 100 -3.51 12.41 -10.96
N TYR A 101 -4.60 11.63 -10.99
CA TYR A 101 -5.78 11.77 -10.15
C TYR A 101 -5.70 11.11 -8.75
N MET A 102 -4.60 10.44 -8.35
CA MET A 102 -4.41 9.87 -6.99
C MET A 102 -4.21 10.92 -5.89
N PHE A 103 -3.92 12.17 -6.26
CA PHE A 103 -3.31 13.13 -5.35
C PHE A 103 -4.27 13.97 -4.50
N HIS A 104 -5.58 13.71 -4.60
CA HIS A 104 -6.63 14.41 -3.86
C HIS A 104 -7.54 13.44 -3.08
N LEU A 105 -7.02 12.39 -2.43
CA LEU A 105 -7.85 11.54 -1.57
C LEU A 105 -8.58 12.34 -0.48
N GLN A 106 -7.90 13.32 0.14
CA GLN A 106 -8.52 14.20 1.14
C GLN A 106 -9.70 15.03 0.61
N GLU A 107 -9.66 15.51 -0.64
CA GLU A 107 -10.79 16.24 -1.25
C GLU A 107 -11.86 15.29 -1.82
N ARG A 108 -11.52 14.01 -2.02
CA ARG A 108 -12.41 12.98 -2.58
C ARG A 108 -13.29 12.28 -1.55
N ASP A 109 -12.92 12.36 -0.28
CA ASP A 109 -13.65 11.75 0.83
C ASP A 109 -14.71 12.68 1.43
N GLU A 110 -14.84 13.93 0.94
CA GLU A 110 -16.01 14.75 1.23
C GLU A 110 -17.26 14.09 0.64
N TYR A 111 -18.23 13.85 1.52
CA TYR A 111 -19.48 13.16 1.21
C TYR A 111 -20.24 13.88 0.08
N PRO A 112 -21.01 13.16 -0.77
CA PRO A 112 -21.59 13.72 -1.98
C PRO A 112 -22.53 14.94 -1.84
N GLU A 113 -22.87 15.33 -0.63
CA GLU A 113 -23.73 16.49 -0.35
C GLU A 113 -23.12 17.83 -0.77
N SER A 114 -21.79 17.92 -0.95
CA SER A 114 -21.10 19.14 -1.40
C SER A 114 -20.69 19.15 -2.88
N LEU A 115 -21.01 18.11 -3.65
CA LEU A 115 -20.39 17.90 -4.96
C LEU A 115 -21.03 18.74 -6.08
N ASP A 116 -20.15 19.28 -6.93
CA ASP A 116 -20.49 19.94 -8.19
C ASP A 116 -21.44 19.05 -9.03
N PRO A 117 -22.59 19.57 -9.52
CA PRO A 117 -23.54 18.82 -10.36
C PRO A 117 -22.92 18.16 -11.60
N LYS A 118 -21.70 18.53 -11.98
CA LYS A 118 -20.96 17.93 -13.09
C LYS A 118 -20.21 16.65 -12.73
N MET A 119 -20.19 16.24 -11.46
CA MET A 119 -19.40 15.09 -11.05
C MET A 119 -20.06 13.77 -11.46
N GLU A 120 -19.26 12.86 -12.01
CA GLU A 120 -19.73 11.54 -12.46
C GLU A 120 -20.16 10.67 -11.26
N THR A 121 -21.45 10.71 -10.93
CA THR A 121 -22.08 9.87 -9.91
C THR A 121 -21.88 8.37 -10.17
N GLY A 122 -21.54 7.99 -11.40
CA GLY A 122 -21.28 6.61 -11.80
C GLY A 122 -20.09 5.93 -11.12
N ASP A 123 -19.18 6.69 -10.49
CA ASP A 123 -18.04 6.11 -9.76
C ASP A 123 -18.34 5.83 -8.27
N TYR A 124 -19.48 6.25 -7.72
CA TYR A 124 -19.77 6.06 -6.30
C TYR A 124 -20.35 4.68 -5.96
N ILE A 125 -20.09 4.26 -4.72
CA ILE A 125 -20.72 3.12 -4.05
C ILE A 125 -21.37 3.66 -2.77
N PHE A 126 -22.68 3.91 -2.82
CA PHE A 126 -23.44 4.52 -1.74
C PHE A 126 -23.65 3.56 -0.57
N ASN A 127 -23.76 2.25 -0.82
CA ASN A 127 -23.95 1.25 0.22
C ASN A 127 -23.63 -0.17 -0.27
N PHE A 128 -23.67 -1.12 0.67
CA PHE A 128 -23.37 -2.52 0.41
C PHE A 128 -24.35 -3.21 -0.54
N GLN A 129 -25.63 -2.82 -0.54
CA GLN A 129 -26.61 -3.39 -1.46
C GLN A 129 -26.32 -2.96 -2.91
N GLU A 130 -25.93 -1.71 -3.11
CA GLU A 130 -25.48 -1.24 -4.41
C GLU A 130 -24.22 -1.95 -4.88
N LEU A 131 -23.22 -2.12 -3.99
CA LEU A 131 -22.03 -2.92 -4.28
C LEU A 131 -22.43 -4.32 -4.79
N LYS A 132 -23.28 -5.01 -4.04
CA LYS A 132 -23.77 -6.36 -4.35
C LYS A 132 -24.54 -6.42 -5.66
N ALA A 133 -25.36 -5.41 -5.96
CA ALA A 133 -26.17 -5.37 -7.17
C ALA A 133 -25.34 -5.06 -8.43
N ASN A 134 -24.26 -4.31 -8.31
CA ASN A 134 -23.57 -3.72 -9.47
C ASN A 134 -22.13 -4.19 -9.69
N TYR A 135 -21.53 -4.96 -8.78
CA TYR A 135 -20.09 -5.29 -8.85
C TYR A 135 -19.68 -5.94 -10.18
N SER A 136 -20.47 -6.89 -10.70
CA SER A 136 -20.13 -7.62 -11.91
C SER A 136 -20.03 -6.69 -13.13
N ASN A 137 -21.03 -5.83 -13.30
CA ASN A 137 -21.05 -4.83 -14.37
C ASN A 137 -19.93 -3.79 -14.20
N LYS A 138 -19.78 -3.25 -12.99
CA LYS A 138 -18.84 -2.15 -12.73
C LYS A 138 -17.40 -2.59 -12.82
N LEU A 139 -17.06 -3.81 -12.40
CA LEU A 139 -15.69 -4.33 -12.35
C LEU A 139 -15.27 -5.00 -13.67
N GLY A 140 -16.22 -5.49 -14.47
CA GLY A 140 -15.98 -6.02 -15.82
C GLY A 140 -14.92 -7.12 -15.83
N TYR A 141 -13.93 -6.98 -16.72
CA TYR A 141 -12.86 -7.96 -16.95
C TYR A 141 -12.05 -8.33 -15.70
N LEU A 142 -12.04 -7.49 -14.65
CA LEU A 142 -11.35 -7.83 -13.41
C LEU A 142 -11.96 -9.09 -12.76
N MET A 143 -13.25 -9.37 -13.01
CA MET A 143 -13.93 -10.55 -12.47
C MET A 143 -13.45 -11.87 -13.09
N ASP A 144 -12.77 -11.84 -14.23
CA ASP A 144 -12.16 -13.03 -14.84
C ASP A 144 -10.98 -13.57 -14.01
N HIS A 145 -10.45 -12.73 -13.10
CA HIS A 145 -9.29 -13.04 -12.28
C HIS A 145 -9.61 -13.23 -10.80
N TRP A 146 -10.85 -12.99 -10.38
CA TRP A 146 -11.25 -12.94 -8.98
C TRP A 146 -12.49 -13.80 -8.76
N GLN A 147 -12.48 -14.59 -7.68
CA GLN A 147 -13.68 -15.25 -7.20
C GLN A 147 -14.40 -14.29 -6.24
N VAL A 148 -15.72 -14.25 -6.31
CA VAL A 148 -16.54 -13.36 -5.49
C VAL A 148 -17.60 -14.16 -4.75
N GLN A 149 -17.69 -13.93 -3.44
CA GLN A 149 -18.71 -14.52 -2.58
C GLN A 149 -19.37 -13.42 -1.73
N PHE A 150 -20.70 -13.42 -1.68
CA PHE A 150 -21.47 -12.52 -0.83
C PHE A 150 -22.15 -13.30 0.29
N SER A 151 -22.07 -12.76 1.50
CA SER A 151 -22.92 -13.10 2.63
C SER A 151 -24.00 -12.02 2.83
N THR A 152 -24.68 -12.06 3.97
CA THR A 152 -25.62 -11.01 4.39
C THR A 152 -24.90 -9.71 4.77
N GLN A 153 -23.69 -9.81 5.33
CA GLN A 153 -22.97 -8.68 5.93
C GLN A 153 -21.61 -8.42 5.28
N GLU A 154 -21.15 -9.28 4.36
CA GLU A 154 -19.77 -9.23 3.86
C GLU A 154 -19.70 -9.65 2.40
N ALA A 155 -18.81 -9.00 1.65
CA ALA A 155 -18.41 -9.37 0.30
C ALA A 155 -16.94 -9.78 0.32
N PHE A 156 -16.62 -10.91 -0.29
CA PHE A 156 -15.28 -11.45 -0.38
C PHE A 156 -14.88 -11.53 -1.84
N PHE A 157 -13.82 -10.81 -2.20
CA PHE A 157 -13.12 -10.97 -3.47
C PHE A 157 -11.82 -11.70 -3.16
N PHE A 158 -11.56 -12.87 -3.73
CA PHE A 158 -10.35 -13.61 -3.42
C PHE A 158 -9.75 -14.34 -4.63
N LYS A 159 -8.45 -14.63 -4.53
CA LYS A 159 -7.71 -15.46 -5.47
C LYS A 159 -7.12 -16.66 -4.77
N LEU A 160 -7.31 -17.83 -5.38
CA LEU A 160 -6.71 -19.08 -4.92
C LEU A 160 -5.35 -19.28 -5.61
N ASN A 161 -4.36 -19.73 -4.84
CA ASN A 161 -3.16 -20.35 -5.38
C ASN A 161 -3.46 -21.84 -5.63
N THR A 162 -3.32 -22.28 -6.87
CA THR A 162 -3.62 -23.65 -7.32
C THR A 162 -2.36 -24.49 -7.56
N GLU A 163 -1.17 -23.99 -7.26
CA GLU A 163 0.10 -24.69 -7.57
C GLU A 163 0.38 -25.90 -6.65
N ASP A 164 -0.21 -25.94 -5.45
CA ASP A 164 -0.01 -27.02 -4.46
C ASP A 164 -1.30 -27.26 -3.65
N VAL A 165 -1.32 -26.96 -2.36
CA VAL A 165 -2.54 -26.95 -1.54
C VAL A 165 -3.29 -25.63 -1.75
N GLY A 166 -4.56 -25.71 -2.15
CA GLY A 166 -5.43 -24.55 -2.37
C GLY A 166 -5.40 -23.57 -1.20
N ARG A 167 -4.72 -22.44 -1.36
CA ARG A 167 -4.61 -21.38 -0.34
C ARG A 167 -5.04 -20.05 -0.94
N ILE A 168 -5.67 -19.20 -0.14
CA ILE A 168 -5.99 -17.84 -0.54
C ILE A 168 -4.68 -17.05 -0.64
N LYS A 169 -4.34 -16.62 -1.86
CA LYS A 169 -3.15 -15.80 -2.12
C LYS A 169 -3.39 -14.36 -1.71
N SER A 170 -4.56 -13.84 -2.07
CA SER A 170 -5.01 -12.49 -1.75
C SER A 170 -6.52 -12.50 -1.56
N SER A 171 -7.01 -11.73 -0.59
CA SER A 171 -8.44 -11.46 -0.45
C SER A 171 -8.69 -10.01 -0.06
N ILE A 172 -9.74 -9.46 -0.62
CA ILE A 172 -10.31 -8.17 -0.28
C ILE A 172 -11.70 -8.45 0.28
N LYS A 173 -11.90 -8.08 1.54
CA LYS A 173 -13.15 -8.24 2.28
C LYS A 173 -13.77 -6.86 2.48
N ILE A 174 -15.06 -6.73 2.18
CA ILE A 174 -15.83 -5.49 2.37
C ILE A 174 -17.03 -5.82 3.24
N LYS A 175 -17.16 -5.16 4.39
CA LYS A 175 -18.31 -5.31 5.29
C LYS A 175 -19.50 -4.48 4.81
N ASP A 176 -20.69 -4.73 5.36
CA ASP A 176 -21.91 -3.96 5.10
C ASP A 176 -21.77 -2.47 5.45
N SER A 177 -20.92 -2.16 6.42
CA SER A 177 -20.47 -0.82 6.79
C SER A 177 -19.48 -0.20 5.80
N MET A 178 -19.24 -0.84 4.66
CA MET A 178 -18.28 -0.43 3.62
C MET A 178 -16.81 -0.37 4.06
N HIS A 179 -16.48 -0.94 5.23
CA HIS A 179 -15.10 -1.06 5.67
C HIS A 179 -14.39 -2.21 4.95
N LEU A 180 -13.19 -1.90 4.46
CA LEU A 180 -12.31 -2.78 3.73
C LEU A 180 -11.35 -3.49 4.68
N GLU A 181 -11.04 -4.75 4.39
CA GLU A 181 -9.91 -5.49 4.95
C GLU A 181 -9.19 -6.20 3.80
N VAL A 182 -7.89 -5.99 3.68
CA VAL A 182 -7.07 -6.66 2.65
C VAL A 182 -6.14 -7.66 3.33
N VAL A 183 -6.14 -8.90 2.83
CA VAL A 183 -5.28 -9.97 3.31
C VAL A 183 -4.40 -10.45 2.17
N LEU A 184 -3.09 -10.45 2.39
CA LEU A 184 -2.10 -10.96 1.45
C LEU A 184 -1.31 -12.09 2.09
N SER A 185 -1.27 -13.25 1.43
CA SER A 185 -0.55 -14.44 1.90
C SER A 185 -0.85 -14.79 3.36
N GLY A 186 -2.12 -14.66 3.78
CA GLY A 186 -2.58 -14.93 5.14
C GLY A 186 -2.29 -13.83 6.17
N ARG A 187 -1.75 -12.68 5.76
CA ARG A 187 -1.52 -11.52 6.64
C ARG A 187 -2.47 -10.38 6.31
N ILE A 188 -3.11 -9.81 7.34
CA ILE A 188 -3.90 -8.59 7.20
C ILE A 188 -2.93 -7.42 6.93
N MET A 189 -3.20 -6.64 5.89
CA MET A 189 -2.40 -5.46 5.56
C MET A 189 -2.66 -4.34 6.56
N ASP A 190 -1.62 -3.54 6.83
CA ASP A 190 -1.76 -2.34 7.63
C ASP A 190 -2.63 -1.32 6.86
N PRO A 191 -3.64 -0.69 7.50
CA PRO A 191 -4.44 0.35 6.87
C PRO A 191 -3.62 1.46 6.19
N PHE A 192 -2.47 1.83 6.77
CA PHE A 192 -1.59 2.85 6.24
C PHE A 192 -0.95 2.44 4.90
N ASP A 193 -0.76 1.14 4.66
CA ASP A 193 -0.25 0.62 3.38
C ASP A 193 -1.28 0.68 2.26
N LEU A 194 -2.55 0.95 2.58
CA LEU A 194 -3.65 1.08 1.64
C LEU A 194 -4.03 2.55 1.38
N THR A 195 -3.39 3.50 2.06
CA THR A 195 -3.68 4.94 1.96
C THR A 195 -3.43 5.56 0.59
N TRP A 196 -2.79 4.82 -0.32
CA TRP A 196 -2.66 5.24 -1.72
C TRP A 196 -3.95 5.09 -2.52
N VAL A 197 -4.93 4.31 -2.04
CA VAL A 197 -6.20 4.03 -2.73
C VAL A 197 -7.43 4.28 -1.88
N VAL A 198 -7.38 4.00 -0.58
CA VAL A 198 -8.50 4.21 0.34
C VAL A 198 -8.07 5.12 1.49
N PRO A 199 -8.97 5.87 2.13
CA PRO A 199 -8.63 6.61 3.33
C PRO A 199 -8.11 5.71 4.46
N PRO A 200 -7.41 6.27 5.47
CA PRO A 200 -6.99 5.53 6.66
C PRO A 200 -8.14 4.86 7.43
N THR A 201 -9.38 5.35 7.27
CA THR A 201 -10.59 4.73 7.82
C THR A 201 -10.97 3.42 7.15
N LEU A 202 -10.35 3.11 6.00
CA LEU A 202 -10.64 1.95 5.15
C LEU A 202 -12.07 1.90 4.62
N LEU A 203 -12.76 3.04 4.60
CA LEU A 203 -14.06 3.15 3.95
C LEU A 203 -13.89 3.17 2.43
N ILE A 204 -14.55 2.23 1.75
CA ILE A 204 -14.62 2.21 0.29
C ILE A 204 -15.91 2.90 -0.18
N THR A 205 -15.76 3.98 -0.94
CA THR A 205 -16.87 4.83 -1.37
C THR A 205 -16.96 4.92 -2.89
N ARG A 206 -15.99 4.36 -3.62
CA ARG A 206 -15.91 4.45 -5.09
C ARG A 206 -15.52 3.15 -5.78
N TRP A 207 -16.06 2.94 -6.98
CA TRP A 207 -15.72 1.82 -7.86
C TRP A 207 -14.26 1.86 -8.30
N SER A 208 -13.72 3.05 -8.59
CA SER A 208 -12.31 3.25 -8.91
C SER A 208 -11.36 2.74 -7.83
N GLN A 209 -11.68 2.95 -6.54
CA GLN A 209 -10.90 2.42 -5.42
C GLN A 209 -10.88 0.89 -5.43
N LEU A 210 -12.05 0.26 -5.58
CA LEU A 210 -12.16 -1.20 -5.63
C LEU A 210 -11.41 -1.79 -6.82
N LYS A 211 -11.52 -1.16 -8.00
CA LYS A 211 -10.78 -1.56 -9.20
C LYS A 211 -9.27 -1.52 -9.00
N MET A 212 -8.76 -0.44 -8.41
CA MET A 212 -7.33 -0.27 -8.15
C MET A 212 -6.81 -1.34 -7.18
N LEU A 213 -7.54 -1.63 -6.11
CA LEU A 213 -7.21 -2.71 -5.17
C LEU A 213 -7.18 -4.08 -5.87
N LEU A 214 -8.23 -4.41 -6.63
CA LEU A 214 -8.34 -5.68 -7.35
C LEU A 214 -7.25 -5.82 -8.42
N TYR A 215 -6.87 -4.74 -9.09
CA TYR A 215 -5.81 -4.73 -10.08
C TYR A 215 -4.44 -4.97 -9.43
N GLU A 216 -4.10 -4.18 -8.41
CA GLU A 216 -2.80 -4.24 -7.72
C GLU A 216 -2.57 -5.64 -7.14
N PHE A 217 -3.54 -6.16 -6.40
CA PHE A 217 -3.40 -7.46 -5.75
C PHE A 217 -3.72 -8.65 -6.65
N GLY A 218 -4.38 -8.41 -7.79
CA GLY A 218 -4.81 -9.44 -8.73
C GLY A 218 -3.83 -9.71 -9.88
N VAL A 219 -3.20 -8.68 -10.44
CA VAL A 219 -2.43 -8.77 -11.69
C VAL A 219 -0.93 -8.87 -11.44
N VAL A 220 -0.41 -8.10 -10.48
CA VAL A 220 1.04 -7.92 -10.30
C VAL A 220 1.73 -9.22 -9.86
N ASN A 221 1.03 -10.08 -9.12
CA ASN A 221 1.60 -11.32 -8.59
C ASN A 221 1.62 -12.51 -9.57
N GLY A 222 1.23 -12.31 -10.83
CA GLY A 222 1.28 -13.33 -11.89
C GLY A 222 2.51 -13.22 -12.80
N ARG A 223 3.26 -12.11 -12.71
CA ARG A 223 4.53 -12.00 -13.43
C ARG A 223 5.58 -12.79 -12.67
N LYS A 224 5.79 -14.03 -13.11
CA LYS A 224 7.12 -14.64 -13.03
C LYS A 224 8.10 -13.58 -13.54
N SER A 225 9.25 -13.48 -12.90
CA SER A 225 10.36 -12.58 -13.17
C SER A 225 10.99 -12.70 -14.58
N ASP A 226 10.24 -13.17 -15.57
CA ASP A 226 10.62 -13.29 -16.98
C ASP A 226 10.10 -12.07 -17.78
N GLY A 227 10.82 -10.96 -17.64
CA GLY A 227 11.24 -10.02 -18.70
C GLY A 227 10.36 -9.64 -19.92
N GLY A 228 9.03 -9.79 -19.93
CA GLY A 228 8.21 -9.41 -21.09
C GLY A 228 6.88 -8.75 -20.72
N LEU A 229 6.73 -7.45 -21.00
CA LEU A 229 5.46 -6.73 -20.89
C LEU A 229 4.63 -6.93 -22.18
N PRO A 230 3.35 -7.34 -22.10
CA PRO A 230 2.48 -7.33 -23.26
C PRO A 230 2.04 -5.89 -23.56
N THR A 231 2.14 -5.51 -24.83
CA THR A 231 1.57 -4.27 -25.37
C THR A 231 0.07 -4.48 -25.56
N ILE A 232 -0.75 -3.60 -24.96
CA ILE A 232 -2.19 -3.58 -25.18
C ILE A 232 -2.43 -2.61 -26.35
N GLU A 233 -2.94 -3.13 -27.47
CA GLU A 233 -3.48 -2.30 -28.53
C GLU A 233 -4.91 -1.88 -28.12
N LEU A 234 -5.15 -0.57 -28.17
CA LEU A 234 -6.46 0.07 -27.98
C LEU A 234 -7.27 0.03 -29.27
#